data_AF-A0A485L6S0-F1
#
_entry.id   AF-A0A485L6S0-F1
#
_cell.length_a   1.000
_cell.length_b   1.000
_cell.length_c   1.000
_cell.angle_alpha   90.00
_cell.angle_beta   90.00
_cell.angle_gamma   90.00
#
_symmetry.space_group_name_H-M   'P 1'
#
loop_
_entity.id
_entity.type
_entity.pdbx_description
1 polymer ?
#
loop_
_entity_poly.entity_id
_entity_poly.type
_entity_poly.pdbx_seq_one_letter_code
_entity_poly.pdbx_strand_id
1 'polypeptide(L)'
;MSPPRAASRHSTQDRPPPPRRLSQEELDTLDAAMARAMQASGMPFDTFVRPAWVAFFYKLNPNYTLPTPDRLKSLAARQVNESSI
;
A
#
# COMPACT_ATOMS: atom_id res chain seq x y z
N MET A 1 -8.34 -53.14 28.05
CA MET A 1 -7.50 -51.92 27.99
C MET A 1 -7.18 -51.67 26.53
N SER A 2 -7.73 -50.61 25.94
CA SER A 2 -7.52 -50.26 24.52
C SER A 2 -6.80 -48.91 24.45
N PRO A 3 -5.82 -48.71 23.55
CA PRO A 3 -5.07 -47.46 23.47
C PRO A 3 -5.94 -46.33 22.89
N PRO A 4 -5.68 -45.06 23.25
CA PRO A 4 -6.43 -43.92 22.74
C PRO A 4 -6.06 -43.66 21.26
N ARG A 5 -7.09 -43.61 20.41
CA ARG A 5 -7.00 -43.28 18.99
C ARG A 5 -6.68 -41.79 18.83
N ALA A 6 -5.41 -41.46 18.63
CA ALA A 6 -4.99 -40.13 18.19
C ALA A 6 -5.46 -39.92 16.74
N ALA A 7 -6.61 -39.28 16.58
CA ALA A 7 -7.09 -38.84 15.27
C ALA A 7 -6.67 -37.38 15.04
N SER A 8 -5.62 -37.27 14.21
CA SER A 8 -5.16 -36.15 13.40
C SER A 8 -5.99 -34.87 13.45
N ARG A 9 -5.44 -33.83 14.09
CA ARG A 9 -5.80 -32.43 13.81
C ARG A 9 -5.23 -32.08 12.44
N HIS A 10 -5.96 -32.40 11.37
CA HIS A 10 -5.62 -31.89 10.04
C HIS A 10 -5.79 -30.37 10.07
N SER A 11 -4.66 -29.69 9.96
CA SER A 11 -4.54 -28.27 9.71
C SER A 11 -5.50 -27.85 8.60
N THR A 12 -6.55 -27.11 8.94
CA THR A 12 -7.22 -26.19 8.01
C THR A 12 -6.26 -25.02 7.72
N GLN A 13 -5.15 -25.32 7.05
CA GLN A 13 -4.32 -24.37 6.34
C GLN A 13 -4.55 -24.71 4.87
N ASP A 14 -5.20 -23.83 4.12
CA ASP A 14 -4.99 -23.61 2.67
C ASP A 14 -6.08 -22.74 2.04
N ARG A 15 -6.50 -21.67 2.75
CA ARG A 15 -6.99 -20.48 2.03
C ARG A 15 -6.06 -19.34 2.34
N PRO A 16 -5.39 -18.74 1.33
CA PRO A 16 -4.75 -17.46 1.55
C PRO A 16 -5.82 -16.51 2.11
N PRO A 17 -5.49 -15.73 3.15
CA PRO A 17 -6.42 -14.75 3.67
C PRO A 17 -6.90 -13.86 2.52
N PRO A 18 -8.18 -13.47 2.50
CA PRO A 18 -8.67 -12.55 1.47
C PRO A 18 -7.78 -11.32 1.44
N PRO A 19 -7.54 -10.72 0.25
CA PRO A 19 -6.66 -9.58 0.13
C PRO A 19 -7.13 -8.49 1.08
N ARG A 20 -6.27 -8.14 2.05
CA ARG A 20 -6.56 -7.12 3.06
C ARG A 20 -6.87 -5.82 2.33
N ARG A 21 -8.07 -5.27 2.57
CA ARG A 21 -8.38 -3.89 2.17
C ARG A 21 -7.65 -2.95 3.13
N LEU A 22 -6.94 -2.00 2.57
CA LEU A 22 -6.29 -0.96 3.36
C LEU A 22 -7.36 -0.06 3.98
N SER A 23 -7.16 0.35 5.23
CA SER A 23 -7.95 1.39 5.85
C SER A 23 -7.68 2.74 5.19
N GLN A 24 -8.57 3.71 5.41
CA GLN A 24 -8.35 5.06 4.86
C GLN A 24 -7.06 5.70 5.41
N GLU A 25 -6.75 5.50 6.68
CA GLU A 25 -5.49 5.99 7.29
C GLU A 25 -4.26 5.33 6.67
N GLU A 26 -4.31 4.03 6.36
CA GLU A 26 -3.20 3.32 5.70
C GLU A 26 -2.99 3.87 4.28
N LEU A 27 -4.08 4.16 3.55
CA LEU A 27 -4.03 4.78 2.23
C LEU A 27 -3.42 6.19 2.29
N ASP A 28 -3.87 7.01 3.25
CA ASP A 28 -3.37 8.38 3.41
C ASP A 28 -1.88 8.38 3.81
N THR A 29 -1.46 7.42 4.65
CA THR A 29 -0.05 7.23 5.04
C THR A 29 0.81 6.83 3.85
N LEU A 30 0.32 5.92 3.00
CA LEU A 30 0.99 5.50 1.76
C LEU A 30 1.14 6.66 0.78
N ASP A 31 0.07 7.43 0.58
CA ASP A 31 0.10 8.60 -0.30
C ASP A 31 1.09 9.65 0.20
N ALA A 32 1.13 9.90 1.52
CA ALA A 32 2.07 10.83 2.12
C ALA A 32 3.52 10.34 1.99
N ALA A 33 3.78 9.04 2.20
CA ALA A 33 5.09 8.44 1.98
C ALA A 33 5.52 8.53 0.51
N MET A 34 4.58 8.32 -0.41
CA MET A 34 4.79 8.43 -1.85
C MET A 34 5.14 9.87 -2.25
N ALA A 35 4.39 10.86 -1.77
CA ALA A 35 4.68 12.28 -2.01
C ALA A 35 6.09 12.66 -1.55
N ARG A 36 6.52 12.18 -0.37
CA ARG A 36 7.89 12.40 0.13
C ARG A 36 8.95 11.75 -0.74
N ALA A 37 8.75 10.48 -1.12
CA ALA A 37 9.70 9.75 -1.95
C ALA A 37 9.90 10.45 -3.30
N MET A 38 8.82 10.97 -3.90
CA MET A 38 8.89 11.75 -5.13
C MET A 38 9.68 13.03 -4.96
N GLN A 39 9.34 13.82 -3.96
CA GLN A 39 10.02 15.07 -3.68
C GLN A 39 11.53 14.86 -3.45
N ALA A 40 11.88 13.83 -2.68
CA ALA A 40 13.27 13.44 -2.44
C ALA A 40 13.99 12.96 -3.71
N SER A 41 13.28 12.28 -4.61
CA SER A 41 13.84 11.81 -5.88
C SER A 41 13.98 12.90 -6.96
N GLY A 42 13.35 14.07 -6.77
CA GLY A 42 13.27 15.13 -7.78
C GLY A 42 12.44 14.75 -9.02
N MET A 43 11.75 13.60 -9.01
CA MET A 43 10.93 13.18 -10.13
C MET A 43 9.61 13.98 -10.20
N PRO A 44 9.11 14.31 -11.39
CA PRO A 44 7.81 14.95 -11.54
C PRO A 44 6.67 14.06 -11.05
N PHE A 45 5.67 14.65 -10.36
CA PHE A 45 4.48 13.92 -9.88
C PHE A 45 3.66 13.27 -10.99
N ASP A 46 3.73 13.80 -12.22
CA ASP A 46 3.06 13.24 -13.41
C ASP A 46 3.68 11.89 -13.84
N THR A 47 4.76 11.44 -13.19
CA THR A 47 5.36 10.13 -13.44
C THR A 47 4.42 8.99 -13.03
N PHE A 48 3.56 9.18 -12.03
CA PHE A 48 2.65 8.12 -11.55
C PHE A 48 1.45 7.84 -12.46
N VAL A 49 1.10 8.77 -13.36
CA VAL A 49 0.08 8.49 -14.37
C VAL A 49 0.63 7.67 -15.54
N ARG A 50 1.94 7.41 -15.56
CA ARG A 50 2.53 6.55 -16.60
C ARG A 50 2.02 5.11 -16.45
N PRO A 51 1.59 4.45 -17.54
CA PRO A 51 1.01 3.11 -17.48
C PRO A 51 1.88 2.07 -16.78
N ALA A 52 3.21 2.17 -16.91
CA ALA A 52 4.15 1.26 -16.26
C ALA A 52 4.06 1.33 -14.73
N TRP A 53 3.94 2.53 -14.17
CA TRP A 53 3.82 2.73 -12.73
C TRP A 53 2.45 2.27 -12.22
N VAL A 54 1.37 2.62 -12.93
CA VAL A 54 0.02 2.13 -12.62
C VAL A 54 -0.02 0.60 -12.59
N ALA A 55 0.53 -0.06 -13.61
CA ALA A 55 0.58 -1.52 -13.67
C ALA A 55 1.45 -2.13 -12.55
N PHE A 56 2.56 -1.48 -12.19
CA PHE A 56 3.43 -1.94 -11.10
C PHE A 56 2.70 -1.90 -9.75
N PHE A 57 2.06 -0.77 -9.40
CA PHE A 57 1.33 -0.65 -8.14
C PHE A 57 0.08 -1.53 -8.09
N TYR A 58 -0.61 -1.70 -9.22
CA TYR A 58 -1.73 -2.63 -9.31
C TYR A 58 -1.30 -4.08 -9.07
N LYS A 59 -0.11 -4.48 -9.56
CA LYS A 59 0.46 -5.81 -9.28
C LYS A 59 0.87 -5.98 -7.81
N LEU A 60 1.39 -4.93 -7.17
CA LEU A 60 1.76 -4.96 -5.75
C LEU A 60 0.54 -5.02 -4.84
N ASN A 61 -0.46 -4.18 -5.13
CA ASN A 61 -1.69 -4.15 -4.38
C ASN A 61 -2.86 -3.76 -5.31
N PRO A 62 -3.68 -4.72 -5.75
CA PRO A 62 -4.79 -4.45 -6.66
C PRO A 62 -5.91 -3.62 -6.01
N ASN A 63 -5.92 -3.49 -4.69
CA ASN A 63 -6.86 -2.64 -3.96
C ASN A 63 -6.34 -1.20 -3.77
N TYR A 64 -5.10 -0.92 -4.17
CA TYR A 64 -4.51 0.40 -4.07
C TYR A 64 -4.64 1.14 -5.40
N THR A 65 -5.33 2.28 -5.37
CA THR A 65 -5.39 3.19 -6.52
C THR A 65 -4.36 4.27 -6.31
N LEU A 66 -3.51 4.51 -7.31
CA LEU A 66 -2.51 5.56 -7.24
C LEU A 66 -3.18 6.93 -7.05
N PRO A 67 -2.67 7.77 -6.14
CA PRO A 67 -3.18 9.12 -5.94
C PRO A 67 -2.93 9.97 -7.20
N THR A 68 -3.82 10.94 -7.43
CA THR A 68 -3.65 11.89 -8.53
C THR A 68 -2.43 12.77 -8.29
N PRO A 69 -1.79 13.30 -9.36
CA PRO A 69 -0.67 14.23 -9.22
C PRO A 69 -0.99 15.44 -8.32
N ASP A 70 -2.22 15.96 -8.40
CA ASP A 70 -2.64 17.11 -7.58
C ASP A 70 -2.72 16.76 -6.09
N ARG A 71 -3.22 15.56 -5.75
CA ARG A 71 -3.22 15.06 -4.36
C ARG A 71 -1.80 14.91 -3.84
N LEU A 72 -0.88 14.36 -4.64
CA LEU A 72 0.52 14.22 -4.28
C LEU A 72 1.23 15.58 -4.10
N LYS A 73 0.97 16.55 -4.99
CA LYS A 73 1.49 17.92 -4.88
C LYS A 73 1.01 18.59 -3.59
N SER A 74 -0.28 18.47 -3.28
CA SER A 74 -0.86 19.02 -2.05
C SER A 74 -0.23 18.40 -0.80
N LEU A 75 -0.05 17.07 -0.78
CA LEU A 75 0.58 16.37 0.34
C LEU A 75 2.05 16.77 0.50
N ALA A 76 2.81 16.85 -0.60
CA ALA A 76 4.19 17.31 -0.56
C ALA A 76 4.32 18.77 -0.05
N ALA A 77 3.42 19.66 -0.48
CA ALA A 77 3.40 21.04 -0.01
C ALA A 77 3.14 21.15 1.51
N ARG A 78 2.24 20.31 2.05
CA ARG A 78 1.97 20.26 3.50
C ARG A 78 3.20 19.79 4.29
N GLN A 79 3.95 18.83 3.77
CA GLN A 79 5.14 18.28 4.42
C GLN A 79 6.30 19.29 4.52
N VAL A 80 6.47 20.15 3.50
CA VAL A 80 7.45 21.24 3.54
C VAL A 80 7.09 22.25 4.63
N ASN A 81 5.80 22.54 4.79
CA ASN A 81 5.32 23.49 5.78
C ASN A 81 5.47 22.97 7.23
N GLU A 82 5.37 21.65 7.44
CA GLU A 82 5.63 21.01 8.74
C GLU A 82 7.12 20.90 9.08
N SER A 83 8.01 20.84 8.07
CA SER A 83 9.46 20.73 8.27
C SER A 83 10.16 22.07 8.51
N SER A 84 9.41 23.18 8.51
CA SER A 84 9.93 24.56 8.61
C SER A 84 9.64 25.23 9.97
N ILE A 85 9.24 24.45 10.97
CA ILE A 85 8.97 24.88 12.36
C ILE A 85 9.92 24.13 13.29
#